data_AF-A0A9P9AKM9-F1
#
_entry.id   AF-A0A9P9AKM9-F1
#
_cell.length_a   1.000
_cell.length_b   1.000
_cell.length_c   1.000
_cell.angle_alpha   90.00
_cell.angle_beta   90.00
_cell.angle_gamma   90.00
#
_symmetry.space_group_name_H-M   'P 1'
#
loop_
_entity.id
_entity.type
_entity.pdbx_description
1 polymer ?
#
loop_
_entity_poly.entity_id
_entity_poly.type
_entity_poly.pdbx_seq_one_letter_code
_entity_poly.pdbx_strand_id
1 'polypeptide(L)'
;MPRDTIQALVQFAPSPSIGTFLEALAKSDAAYLEFSQANYMTFGRLLESTAKKGGLPDEAAWQALPLSLVVEALRALQSRLYSISSSSMISPKTPSITARVIKTPLSGAPDQSSQGLISNHLRSASLLANSQALLPGLSLAITRDPLPRLHVSIRKSSFRPPASTRHIIMVSAGTGVAPFRGFLLERARLYAMARPVGYSLLFFSYRSPDEDYIYREELGSTASTLPGAEVIPAFSRVKYDGKPGRGYVQDAIKAWTEELCSMILD
;
A
#
# COMPACT_ATOMS: atom_id res chain seq x y z
N MET A 1 10.55 6.92 -15.44
CA MET A 1 12.03 6.95 -15.51
C MET A 1 12.46 8.34 -15.98
N PRO A 2 13.47 8.98 -15.40
CA PRO A 2 13.88 10.32 -15.84
C PRO A 2 14.22 10.35 -17.34
N ARG A 3 13.84 11.44 -18.04
CA ARG A 3 14.13 11.60 -19.48
C ARG A 3 15.62 11.69 -19.76
N ASP A 4 16.39 12.29 -18.85
CA ASP A 4 17.86 12.36 -18.95
C ASP A 4 18.50 10.96 -19.00
N THR A 5 17.94 10.01 -18.25
CA THR A 5 18.35 8.59 -18.32
C THR A 5 18.07 8.00 -19.69
N ILE A 6 16.92 8.31 -20.32
CA ILE A 6 16.62 7.88 -21.69
C ILE A 6 17.62 8.47 -22.68
N GLN A 7 17.92 9.76 -22.55
CA GLN A 7 18.90 10.44 -23.40
C GLN A 7 20.28 9.79 -23.31
N ALA A 8 20.72 9.41 -22.10
CA ALA A 8 21.99 8.72 -21.89
C ALA A 8 22.05 7.32 -22.52
N LEU A 9 20.89 6.67 -22.76
CA LEU A 9 20.83 5.36 -23.42
C LEU A 9 21.00 5.45 -24.94
N VAL A 10 20.73 6.61 -25.57
CA VAL A 10 20.80 6.79 -27.02
C VAL A 10 22.17 6.40 -27.58
N GLN A 11 23.25 6.77 -26.90
CA GLN A 11 24.63 6.48 -27.33
C GLN A 11 24.98 4.98 -27.29
N PHE A 12 24.19 4.17 -26.58
CA PHE A 12 24.37 2.72 -26.46
C PHE A 12 23.25 1.95 -27.18
N ALA A 13 22.46 2.63 -28.01
CA ALA A 13 21.37 2.02 -28.74
C ALA A 13 21.89 0.89 -29.66
N PRO A 14 21.33 -0.32 -29.61
CA PRO A 14 21.80 -1.44 -30.44
C PRO A 14 21.58 -1.26 -31.95
N SER A 15 20.72 -0.31 -32.36
CA SER A 15 20.47 0.01 -33.76
C SER A 15 20.08 1.49 -33.95
N PRO A 16 20.25 2.06 -35.15
CA PRO A 16 19.88 3.45 -35.44
C PRO A 16 18.38 3.75 -35.25
N SER A 17 17.52 2.77 -35.55
CA SER A 17 16.07 2.91 -35.37
C SER A 17 15.69 3.02 -33.88
N ILE A 18 16.33 2.23 -33.02
CA ILE A 18 16.15 2.32 -31.57
C ILE A 18 16.68 3.66 -31.05
N GLY A 19 17.85 4.10 -31.52
CA GLY A 19 18.42 5.40 -31.15
C GLY A 19 17.47 6.56 -31.46
N THR A 20 16.94 6.60 -32.68
CA THR A 20 15.97 7.63 -33.13
C THR A 20 14.71 7.63 -32.26
N PHE A 21 14.20 6.44 -31.92
CA PHE A 21 13.04 6.30 -31.05
C PHE A 21 13.30 6.82 -29.62
N LEU A 22 14.45 6.47 -29.04
CA LEU A 22 14.85 6.94 -27.72
C LEU A 22 15.06 8.45 -27.68
N GLU A 23 15.65 9.04 -28.72
CA GLU A 23 15.78 10.49 -28.85
C GLU A 23 14.42 11.19 -28.90
N ALA A 24 13.47 10.64 -29.67
CA ALA A 24 12.13 11.19 -29.74
C ALA A 24 11.45 11.18 -28.37
N LEU A 25 11.60 10.08 -27.61
CA LEU A 25 11.08 9.96 -26.25
C LEU A 25 11.78 10.90 -25.25
N ALA A 26 13.09 11.12 -25.40
CA ALA A 26 13.84 12.01 -24.50
C ALA A 26 13.49 13.48 -24.73
N LYS A 27 13.33 13.89 -26.00
CA LYS A 27 13.13 15.29 -26.40
C LYS A 27 11.67 15.76 -26.30
N SER A 28 10.69 14.87 -26.50
CA SER A 28 9.26 15.23 -26.54
C SER A 28 8.52 14.84 -25.26
N ASP A 29 7.96 15.85 -24.56
CA ASP A 29 7.10 15.62 -23.39
C ASP A 29 5.82 14.84 -23.75
N ALA A 30 5.19 15.18 -24.88
CA ALA A 30 3.97 14.52 -25.32
C ALA A 30 4.22 13.03 -25.62
N ALA A 31 5.28 12.73 -26.38
CA ALA A 31 5.63 11.34 -26.72
C ALA A 31 6.01 10.53 -25.47
N TYR A 32 6.74 11.14 -24.53
CA TYR A 32 7.08 10.50 -23.25
C TYR A 32 5.82 10.17 -22.43
N LEU A 33 4.89 11.11 -22.30
CA LEU A 33 3.67 10.92 -21.52
C LEU A 33 2.77 9.85 -22.13
N GLU A 34 2.52 9.92 -23.43
CA GLU A 34 1.73 8.93 -24.16
C GLU A 34 2.33 7.53 -24.00
N PHE A 35 3.64 7.41 -24.23
CA PHE A 35 4.33 6.14 -24.10
C PHE A 35 4.30 5.62 -22.64
N SER A 36 4.53 6.49 -21.66
CA SER A 36 4.55 6.11 -20.24
C SER A 36 3.18 5.67 -19.74
N GLN A 37 2.09 6.31 -20.19
CA GLN A 37 0.72 5.94 -19.82
C GLN A 37 0.32 4.58 -20.39
N ALA A 38 0.74 4.27 -21.62
CA ALA A 38 0.46 2.99 -22.25
C ALA A 38 1.29 1.83 -21.65
N ASN A 39 2.53 2.07 -21.23
CA ASN A 39 3.48 0.96 -20.98
C ASN A 39 3.91 0.77 -19.51
N TYR A 40 3.62 1.72 -18.60
CA TYR A 40 4.22 1.78 -17.24
C TYR A 40 5.71 1.46 -17.25
N MET A 41 6.50 2.47 -17.58
CA MET A 41 7.91 2.31 -17.89
C MET A 41 8.77 2.01 -16.66
N THR A 42 9.32 0.80 -16.59
CA THR A 42 10.52 0.50 -15.78
C THR A 42 11.74 0.47 -16.70
N PHE A 43 12.94 0.61 -16.13
CA PHE A 43 14.20 0.54 -16.89
C PHE A 43 14.27 -0.75 -17.73
N GLY A 44 14.07 -1.91 -17.10
CA GLY A 44 14.09 -3.20 -17.80
C GLY A 44 13.02 -3.33 -18.90
N ARG A 45 11.78 -2.86 -18.65
CA ARG A 45 10.72 -2.90 -19.68
C ARG A 45 11.03 -1.99 -20.87
N LEU A 46 11.69 -0.86 -20.66
CA LEU A 46 12.14 -0.01 -21.78
C LEU A 46 13.14 -0.77 -22.65
N LEU A 47 14.17 -1.36 -22.04
CA LEU A 47 15.20 -2.10 -22.77
C LEU A 47 14.60 -3.28 -23.54
N GLU A 48 13.73 -4.06 -22.88
CA GLU A 48 13.04 -5.20 -23.49
C GLU A 48 12.12 -4.76 -24.64
N SER A 49 11.29 -3.73 -24.44
CA SER A 49 10.34 -3.27 -25.46
C SER A 49 11.05 -2.69 -26.70
N THR A 50 12.17 -1.99 -26.51
CA THR A 50 12.96 -1.44 -27.61
C THR A 50 13.72 -2.54 -28.36
N ALA A 51 14.27 -3.52 -27.64
CA ALA A 51 14.89 -4.69 -28.26
C ALA A 51 13.90 -5.48 -29.13
N LYS A 52 12.70 -5.78 -28.59
CA LYS A 52 11.64 -6.47 -29.33
C LYS A 52 11.15 -5.69 -30.54
N LYS A 53 10.94 -4.37 -30.42
CA LYS A 53 10.56 -3.52 -31.56
C LYS A 53 11.65 -3.45 -32.62
N GLY A 54 12.92 -3.52 -32.22
CA GLY A 54 14.06 -3.59 -33.13
C GLY A 54 14.28 -4.95 -33.78
N GLY A 55 13.49 -5.98 -33.44
CA GLY A 55 13.68 -7.34 -33.94
C GLY A 55 14.97 -8.01 -33.45
N LEU A 56 15.54 -7.54 -32.33
CA LEU A 56 16.80 -8.05 -31.81
C LEU A 56 16.56 -9.32 -30.98
N PRO A 57 17.38 -10.37 -31.15
CA PRO A 57 17.35 -11.51 -30.25
C PRO A 57 17.78 -11.09 -28.85
N ASP A 58 17.21 -11.73 -27.81
CA ASP A 58 17.43 -11.36 -26.40
C ASP A 58 18.91 -11.32 -26.01
N GLU A 59 19.73 -12.24 -26.55
CA GLU A 59 21.16 -12.32 -26.27
C GLU A 59 21.99 -11.18 -26.88
N ALA A 60 21.50 -10.54 -27.95
CA ALA A 60 22.17 -9.42 -28.63
C ALA A 60 21.69 -8.05 -28.13
N ALA A 61 20.63 -8.02 -27.32
CA ALA A 61 20.04 -6.79 -26.85
C ALA A 61 20.95 -6.06 -25.85
N TRP A 62 21.27 -4.80 -26.13
CA TRP A 62 21.97 -3.89 -25.20
C TRP A 62 23.35 -4.37 -24.69
N GLN A 63 24.08 -5.17 -25.46
CA GLN A 63 25.42 -5.65 -25.09
C GLN A 63 26.43 -4.52 -24.84
N ALA A 64 26.29 -3.39 -25.54
CA ALA A 64 27.17 -2.24 -25.40
C ALA A 64 26.85 -1.37 -24.17
N LEU A 65 25.77 -1.67 -23.43
CA LEU A 65 25.32 -0.86 -22.30
C LEU A 65 26.24 -1.07 -21.07
N PRO A 66 26.98 -0.04 -20.62
CA PRO A 66 27.89 -0.20 -19.49
C PRO A 66 27.11 -0.45 -18.20
N LEU A 67 27.56 -1.42 -17.39
CA LEU A 67 26.97 -1.71 -16.09
C LEU A 67 26.97 -0.47 -15.16
N SER A 68 28.00 0.37 -15.25
CA SER A 68 28.08 1.63 -14.50
C SER A 68 26.89 2.54 -14.77
N LEU A 69 26.52 2.72 -16.05
CA LEU A 69 25.35 3.52 -16.42
C LEU A 69 24.07 2.93 -15.87
N VAL A 70 23.93 1.59 -15.88
CA VAL A 70 22.75 0.92 -15.30
C VAL A 70 22.67 1.19 -13.79
N VAL A 71 23.79 1.10 -13.08
CA VAL A 71 23.82 1.36 -11.63
C VAL A 71 23.50 2.83 -11.32
N GLU A 72 24.03 3.77 -12.10
CA GLU A 72 23.76 5.20 -11.95
C GLU A 72 22.32 5.59 -12.32
N ALA A 73 21.75 4.93 -13.34
CA ALA A 73 20.38 5.14 -13.78
C ALA A 73 19.34 4.68 -12.75
N LEU A 74 19.67 3.66 -11.95
CA LEU A 74 18.77 3.06 -10.99
C LEU A 74 18.86 3.76 -9.64
N ARG A 75 17.70 4.13 -9.08
CA ARG A 75 17.63 4.65 -7.71
C ARG A 75 17.81 3.51 -6.71
N ALA A 76 18.60 3.77 -5.68
CA ALA A 76 18.71 2.89 -4.52
C ALA A 76 17.33 2.54 -3.95
N LEU A 77 17.11 1.26 -3.68
CA LEU A 77 15.85 0.77 -3.15
C LEU A 77 15.57 1.37 -1.77
N GLN A 78 14.44 2.07 -1.64
CA GLN A 78 14.04 2.71 -0.39
C GLN A 78 13.25 1.76 0.51
N SER A 79 13.35 1.95 1.83
CA SER A 79 12.44 1.28 2.77
C SER A 79 11.02 1.83 2.60
N ARG A 80 10.02 0.99 2.91
CA ARG A 80 8.61 1.40 2.90
C ARG A 80 8.08 1.39 4.33
N LEU A 81 7.39 2.47 4.69
CA LEU A 81 6.81 2.63 6.01
C LEU A 81 5.41 2.05 6.05
N TYR A 82 5.10 1.35 7.14
CA TYR A 82 3.78 0.84 7.45
C TYR A 82 3.43 1.24 8.88
N SER A 83 2.16 1.60 9.10
CA SER A 83 1.65 1.77 10.45
C SER A 83 1.53 0.40 11.11
N ILE A 84 2.12 0.26 12.30
CA ILE A 84 1.96 -0.94 13.11
C ILE A 84 0.49 -1.05 13.51
N SER A 85 -0.09 -2.24 13.34
CA SER A 85 -1.50 -2.53 13.62
C SER A 85 -1.74 -3.37 14.87
N SER A 86 -0.69 -3.73 15.61
CA SER A 86 -0.80 -4.37 16.92
C SER A 86 -0.55 -3.38 18.07
N SER A 87 -0.99 -3.73 19.28
CA SER A 87 -0.60 -3.01 20.51
C SER A 87 0.65 -3.62 21.10
N SER A 88 1.60 -2.77 21.51
CA SER A 88 2.79 -3.19 22.26
C SER A 88 2.46 -3.77 23.64
N MET A 89 1.29 -3.43 24.20
CA MET A 89 0.83 -3.97 25.48
C MET A 89 0.37 -5.43 25.40
N ILE A 90 -0.10 -5.86 24.23
CA ILE A 90 -0.61 -7.21 23.98
C ILE A 90 0.45 -8.07 23.31
N SER A 91 1.19 -7.48 22.37
CA SER A 91 2.13 -8.18 21.48
C SER A 91 3.46 -7.42 21.42
N PRO A 92 4.23 -7.35 22.52
CA PRO A 92 5.44 -6.52 22.62
C PRO A 92 6.56 -6.95 21.67
N LYS A 93 6.60 -8.24 21.30
CA LYS A 93 7.66 -8.83 20.44
C LYS A 93 7.18 -9.14 19.01
N THR A 94 5.91 -8.89 18.72
CA THR A 94 5.23 -9.32 17.48
C THR A 94 4.45 -8.16 16.86
N PRO A 95 5.13 -7.20 16.23
CA PRO A 95 4.46 -6.12 15.51
C PRO A 95 3.69 -6.67 14.31
N SER A 96 2.42 -6.29 14.18
CA SER A 96 1.60 -6.56 13.00
C SER A 96 1.59 -5.36 12.07
N ILE A 97 1.45 -5.59 10.77
CA ILE A 97 1.22 -4.54 9.78
C ILE A 97 -0.02 -4.86 8.95
N THR A 98 -0.66 -3.83 8.42
CA THR A 98 -1.78 -3.96 7.47
C THR A 98 -1.36 -3.34 6.15
N ALA A 99 -1.20 -4.17 5.11
CA ALA A 99 -0.68 -3.74 3.82
C ALA A 99 -1.67 -4.05 2.69
N ARG A 100 -2.07 -3.02 1.94
CA ARG A 100 -2.84 -3.21 0.70
C ARG A 100 -1.91 -3.69 -0.40
N VAL A 101 -2.30 -4.77 -1.08
CA VAL A 101 -1.59 -5.25 -2.29
C VAL A 101 -1.80 -4.26 -3.42
N ILE A 102 -0.71 -3.72 -3.97
CA ILE A 102 -0.75 -2.76 -5.08
C ILE A 102 -0.58 -3.52 -6.39
N LYS A 103 -1.60 -3.44 -7.25
CA LYS A 103 -1.58 -3.89 -8.63
C LYS A 103 -2.31 -2.84 -9.47
N THR A 104 -1.62 -2.29 -10.46
CA THR A 104 -2.14 -1.25 -11.35
C THR A 104 -2.19 -1.82 -12.76
N PRO A 105 -3.37 -1.97 -13.39
CA PRO A 105 -3.47 -2.44 -14.77
C PRO A 105 -2.83 -1.43 -15.74
N LEU A 106 -2.27 -1.91 -16.84
CA LEU A 106 -1.75 -1.06 -17.91
C LEU A 106 -2.86 -0.63 -18.86
N SER A 107 -2.78 0.62 -19.33
CA SER A 107 -3.69 1.12 -20.37
C SER A 107 -3.38 0.43 -21.71
N GLY A 108 -4.37 -0.19 -22.34
CA GLY A 108 -4.21 -0.89 -23.63
C GLY A 108 -3.69 -2.34 -23.56
N ALA A 109 -3.31 -2.84 -22.38
CA ALA A 109 -2.94 -4.24 -22.16
C ALA A 109 -3.47 -4.72 -20.80
N PRO A 110 -4.77 -5.04 -20.69
CA PRO A 110 -5.41 -5.34 -19.40
C PRO A 110 -4.81 -6.57 -18.69
N ASP A 111 -4.24 -7.50 -19.44
CA ASP A 111 -3.56 -8.69 -18.90
C ASP A 111 -2.20 -8.34 -18.26
N GLN A 112 -1.64 -7.19 -18.60
CA GLN A 112 -0.42 -6.68 -18.01
C GLN A 112 -0.72 -5.72 -16.87
N SER A 113 0.09 -5.79 -15.82
CA SER A 113 -0.02 -4.89 -14.68
C SER A 113 1.34 -4.52 -14.12
N SER A 114 1.37 -3.36 -13.49
CA SER A 114 2.44 -2.94 -12.61
C SER A 114 2.15 -3.39 -11.18
N GLN A 115 3.14 -3.99 -10.54
CA GLN A 115 3.03 -4.52 -9.19
C GLN A 115 3.86 -3.67 -8.23
N GLY A 116 3.30 -3.35 -7.06
CA GLY A 116 4.07 -2.76 -5.97
C GLY A 116 5.07 -3.77 -5.41
N LEU A 117 6.36 -3.43 -5.38
CA LEU A 117 7.45 -4.35 -5.00
C LEU A 117 7.21 -5.02 -3.64
N ILE A 118 7.21 -4.23 -2.56
CA ILE A 118 7.12 -4.77 -1.19
C ILE A 118 5.74 -5.37 -0.88
N SER A 119 4.65 -4.82 -1.41
CA SER A 119 3.31 -5.33 -1.13
C SER A 119 3.07 -6.71 -1.75
N ASN A 120 3.62 -6.93 -2.94
CA ASN A 120 3.54 -8.23 -3.60
C ASN A 120 4.54 -9.22 -2.99
N HIS A 121 5.72 -8.77 -2.55
CA HIS A 121 6.63 -9.59 -1.77
C HIS A 121 6.00 -10.08 -0.46
N LEU A 122 5.34 -9.19 0.30
CA LEU A 122 4.59 -9.56 1.51
C LEU A 122 3.45 -10.55 1.22
N ARG A 123 2.74 -10.36 0.10
CA ARG A 123 1.71 -11.30 -0.35
C ARG A 123 2.31 -12.68 -0.64
N SER A 124 3.40 -12.75 -1.39
CA SER A 124 4.10 -14.01 -1.68
C SER A 124 4.56 -14.72 -0.40
N ALA A 125 5.16 -13.96 0.53
CA ALA A 125 5.56 -14.47 1.83
C ALA A 125 4.38 -15.05 2.62
N SER A 126 3.25 -14.35 2.62
CA SER A 126 2.01 -14.80 3.27
C SER A 126 1.47 -16.08 2.62
N LEU A 127 1.47 -16.18 1.29
CA LEU A 127 1.00 -17.39 0.60
C LEU A 127 1.86 -18.60 0.98
N LEU A 128 3.20 -18.46 0.93
CA LEU A 128 4.11 -19.54 1.30
C LEU A 128 3.99 -19.94 2.77
N ALA A 129 3.87 -18.96 3.68
CA ALA A 129 3.70 -19.23 5.10
C ALA A 129 2.40 -19.98 5.42
N ASN A 130 1.39 -19.89 4.54
CA ASN A 130 0.12 -20.61 4.64
C ASN A 130 0.06 -21.84 3.72
N SER A 131 1.20 -22.33 3.24
CA SER A 131 1.30 -23.49 2.34
C SER A 131 0.46 -23.34 1.05
N GLN A 132 0.29 -22.12 0.58
CA GLN A 132 -0.43 -21.81 -0.67
C GLN A 132 0.55 -21.59 -1.83
N ALA A 133 0.14 -22.03 -3.02
CA ALA A 133 0.94 -21.84 -4.23
C ALA A 133 1.12 -20.36 -4.57
N LEU A 134 2.31 -20.01 -5.07
CA LEU A 134 2.58 -18.67 -5.60
C LEU A 134 1.75 -18.42 -6.85
N LEU A 135 1.17 -17.22 -6.94
CA LEU A 135 0.44 -16.81 -8.14
C LEU A 135 1.42 -16.46 -9.28
N PRO A 136 1.02 -16.65 -10.55
CA PRO A 136 1.83 -16.24 -11.69
C PRO A 136 2.26 -14.77 -11.60
N GLY A 137 3.55 -14.51 -11.84
CA GLY A 137 4.15 -13.18 -11.77
C GLY A 137 4.56 -12.71 -10.38
N LEU A 138 4.32 -13.51 -9.33
CA LEU A 138 4.90 -13.28 -8.00
C LEU A 138 6.19 -14.10 -7.85
N SER A 139 7.33 -13.43 -7.68
CA SER A 139 8.61 -14.09 -7.44
C SER A 139 9.26 -13.64 -6.14
N LEU A 140 9.69 -14.60 -5.33
CA LEU A 140 10.52 -14.40 -4.14
C LEU A 140 12.02 -14.65 -4.43
N ALA A 141 12.40 -14.80 -5.70
CA ALA A 141 13.76 -15.17 -6.14
C ALA A 141 14.88 -14.19 -5.71
N ILE A 142 14.53 -13.12 -5.00
CA ILE A 142 15.50 -12.21 -4.39
C ILE A 142 16.18 -12.86 -3.16
N THR A 143 15.55 -13.85 -2.51
CA THR A 143 16.11 -14.50 -1.31
C THR A 143 16.40 -15.97 -1.54
N ARG A 144 17.62 -16.42 -1.22
CA ARG A 144 18.04 -17.84 -1.23
C ARG A 144 17.43 -18.67 -0.09
N ASP A 145 16.65 -18.02 0.79
CA ASP A 145 16.09 -18.61 2.01
C ASP A 145 14.71 -19.24 1.72
N PRO A 146 14.39 -20.42 2.27
CA PRO A 146 13.10 -21.09 2.06
C PRO A 146 11.92 -20.34 2.70
N LEU A 147 12.18 -19.46 3.67
CA LEU A 147 11.19 -18.53 4.22
C LEU A 147 11.71 -17.09 4.07
N PRO A 148 10.95 -16.19 3.42
CA PRO A 148 11.41 -14.83 3.15
C PRO A 148 11.50 -14.03 4.45
N ARG A 149 12.73 -13.89 4.97
CA ARG A 149 13.04 -12.97 6.06
C ARG A 149 13.16 -11.55 5.52
N LEU A 150 12.50 -10.61 6.19
CA LEU A 150 12.56 -9.19 5.85
C LEU A 150 13.46 -8.44 6.83
N HIS A 151 14.33 -7.58 6.30
CA HIS A 151 15.01 -6.60 7.13
C HIS A 151 14.04 -5.47 7.49
N VAL A 152 13.78 -5.29 8.78
CA VAL A 152 12.80 -4.33 9.31
C VAL A 152 13.44 -3.51 10.42
N SER A 153 13.14 -2.22 10.46
CA SER A 153 13.45 -1.32 11.57
C SER A 153 12.20 -0.58 12.03
N ILE A 154 12.09 -0.35 13.34
CA ILE A 154 10.97 0.38 13.93
C ILE A 154 11.32 1.86 13.98
N ARG A 155 10.52 2.68 13.30
CA ARG A 155 10.61 4.15 13.37
C ARG A 155 9.64 4.66 14.43
N LYS A 156 10.17 5.37 15.45
CA LYS A 156 9.33 6.05 16.45
C LYS A 156 8.49 7.14 15.75
N SER A 157 7.19 7.14 16.04
CA SER A 157 6.24 8.17 15.59
C SER A 157 5.81 9.06 16.75
N SER A 158 5.23 10.24 16.50
CA SER A 158 4.48 11.02 17.51
C SER A 158 3.02 10.56 17.64
N PHE A 159 2.55 9.72 16.72
CA PHE A 159 1.19 9.17 16.74
C PHE A 159 1.05 8.17 17.91
N ARG A 160 0.36 8.59 18.98
CA ARG A 160 0.16 7.84 20.22
C ARG A 160 -1.28 8.01 20.68
N PRO A 161 -1.84 7.03 21.41
CA PRO A 161 -3.11 7.24 22.08
C PRO A 161 -2.92 8.31 23.17
N PRO A 162 -3.97 9.09 23.49
CA PRO A 162 -3.96 9.95 24.66
C PRO A 162 -3.96 9.12 25.95
N ALA A 163 -3.90 9.78 27.11
CA ALA A 163 -4.10 9.12 28.39
C ALA A 163 -5.39 8.28 28.39
N SER A 164 -5.39 7.12 29.06
CA SER A 164 -6.50 6.16 28.97
C SER A 164 -7.84 6.75 29.40
N THR A 165 -7.84 7.66 30.37
CA THR A 165 -9.04 8.35 30.87
C THR A 165 -9.66 9.33 29.88
N ARG A 166 -8.89 9.80 28.88
CA ARG A 166 -9.40 10.74 27.87
C ARG A 166 -10.18 10.00 26.80
N HIS A 167 -11.21 10.67 26.29
CA HIS A 167 -11.92 10.25 25.10
C HIS A 167 -10.99 10.23 23.89
N ILE A 168 -11.26 9.32 22.95
CA ILE A 168 -10.51 9.24 21.69
C ILE A 168 -11.49 9.12 20.52
N ILE A 169 -11.31 9.99 19.53
CA ILE A 169 -12.02 9.96 18.25
C ILE A 169 -11.00 9.58 17.18
N MET A 170 -11.23 8.45 16.52
CA MET A 170 -10.36 7.85 15.52
C MET A 170 -11.05 7.88 14.16
N VAL A 171 -10.36 8.40 13.14
CA VAL A 171 -10.92 8.59 11.81
C VAL A 171 -9.99 7.99 10.77
N SER A 172 -10.47 7.03 9.98
CA SER A 172 -9.65 6.35 8.96
C SER A 172 -10.38 6.02 7.67
N ALA A 173 -9.62 5.61 6.65
CA ALA A 173 -10.14 5.00 5.44
C ALA A 173 -9.20 3.87 5.00
N GLY A 174 -9.76 2.73 4.58
CA GLY A 174 -9.00 1.58 4.14
C GLY A 174 -7.94 1.14 5.17
N THR A 175 -6.70 0.95 4.73
CA THR A 175 -5.57 0.55 5.60
C THR A 175 -5.19 1.60 6.65
N GLY A 176 -5.79 2.79 6.63
CA GLY A 176 -5.65 3.80 7.68
C GLY A 176 -6.17 3.33 9.04
N VAL A 177 -6.96 2.26 9.10
CA VAL A 177 -7.42 1.65 10.36
C VAL A 177 -6.29 1.01 11.17
N ALA A 178 -5.15 0.71 10.53
CA ALA A 178 -4.05 -0.04 11.12
C ALA A 178 -3.66 0.43 12.53
N PRO A 179 -3.25 1.68 12.78
CA PRO A 179 -2.86 2.09 14.13
C PRO A 179 -4.03 2.09 15.12
N PHE A 180 -5.26 2.31 14.66
CA PHE A 180 -6.46 2.34 15.50
C PHE A 180 -6.87 0.96 15.98
N ARG A 181 -6.61 -0.09 15.20
CA ARG A 181 -6.67 -1.47 15.69
C ARG A 181 -5.81 -1.63 16.94
N GLY A 182 -4.55 -1.18 16.89
CA GLY A 182 -3.65 -1.21 18.04
C GLY A 182 -4.19 -0.40 19.23
N PHE A 183 -4.71 0.79 19.00
CA PHE A 183 -5.24 1.65 20.08
C PHE A 183 -6.48 1.05 20.75
N LEU A 184 -7.42 0.51 19.98
CA LEU A 184 -8.64 -0.08 20.51
C LEU A 184 -8.33 -1.33 21.34
N LEU A 185 -7.44 -2.19 20.83
CA LEU A 185 -6.96 -3.36 21.55
C LEU A 185 -6.27 -2.96 22.88
N GLU A 186 -5.42 -1.93 22.86
CA GLU A 186 -4.75 -1.42 24.06
C GLU A 186 -5.74 -0.90 25.11
N ARG A 187 -6.76 -0.15 24.67
CA ARG A 187 -7.81 0.38 25.55
C ARG A 187 -8.68 -0.73 26.14
N ALA A 188 -9.05 -1.74 25.35
CA ALA A 188 -9.76 -2.91 25.84
C ALA A 188 -8.92 -3.67 26.88
N ARG A 189 -7.61 -3.82 26.65
CA ARG A 189 -6.70 -4.45 27.61
C ARG A 189 -6.59 -3.67 28.92
N LEU A 190 -6.50 -2.34 28.85
CA LEU A 190 -6.49 -1.48 30.04
C LEU A 190 -7.78 -1.60 30.85
N TYR A 191 -8.93 -1.59 30.16
CA TYR A 191 -10.22 -1.78 30.81
C TYR A 191 -10.32 -3.15 31.50
N ALA A 192 -9.86 -4.22 30.85
CA ALA A 192 -9.78 -5.56 31.45
C ALA A 192 -8.86 -5.63 32.69
N MET A 193 -7.92 -4.68 32.85
CA MET A 193 -7.10 -4.52 34.05
C MET A 193 -7.75 -3.59 35.10
N ALA A 194 -9.06 -3.33 35.00
CA ALA A 194 -9.80 -2.40 35.84
C ALA A 194 -9.23 -0.96 35.86
N ARG A 195 -8.57 -0.55 34.77
CA ARG A 195 -8.11 0.85 34.61
C ARG A 195 -9.24 1.68 34.01
N PRO A 196 -9.38 2.96 34.42
CA PRO A 196 -10.35 3.85 33.82
C PRO A 196 -9.98 4.15 32.36
N VAL A 197 -10.97 3.97 31.48
CA VAL A 197 -10.85 4.18 30.04
C VAL A 197 -12.01 5.06 29.59
N GLY A 198 -11.71 6.16 28.89
CA GLY A 198 -12.74 7.02 28.31
C GLY A 198 -13.39 6.40 27.05
N TYR A 199 -14.41 7.06 26.52
CA TYR A 199 -15.05 6.70 25.26
C TYR A 199 -14.05 6.58 24.09
N SER A 200 -14.32 5.62 23.20
CA SER A 200 -13.46 5.27 22.07
C SER A 200 -14.30 5.14 20.80
N LEU A 201 -14.35 6.21 20.00
CA LEU A 201 -15.10 6.21 18.74
C LEU A 201 -14.15 5.94 17.57
N LEU A 202 -14.47 4.93 16.76
CA LEU A 202 -13.74 4.59 15.55
C LEU A 202 -14.63 4.76 14.32
N PHE A 203 -14.43 5.86 13.59
CA PHE A 203 -15.04 6.12 12.29
C PHE A 203 -14.10 5.63 11.18
N PHE A 204 -14.62 4.87 10.23
CA PHE A 204 -13.81 4.40 9.12
C PHE A 204 -14.60 4.15 7.84
N SER A 205 -13.91 4.30 6.71
CA SER A 205 -14.49 4.14 5.38
C SER A 205 -13.91 2.95 4.61
N TYR A 206 -14.83 2.16 4.03
CA TYR A 206 -14.55 1.07 3.08
C TYR A 206 -15.42 1.21 1.83
N ARG A 207 -15.24 0.31 0.85
CA ARG A 207 -16.08 0.27 -0.36
C ARG A 207 -17.39 -0.45 -0.08
N SER A 208 -17.33 -1.66 0.46
CA SER A 208 -18.51 -2.45 0.78
C SER A 208 -18.26 -3.33 2.02
N PRO A 209 -19.32 -3.74 2.73
CA PRO A 209 -19.20 -4.62 3.89
C PRO A 209 -18.67 -6.01 3.55
N ASP A 210 -18.81 -6.45 2.30
CA ASP A 210 -18.52 -7.82 1.85
C ASP A 210 -17.19 -7.93 1.07
N GLU A 211 -16.57 -6.82 0.68
CA GLU A 211 -15.31 -6.84 -0.10
C GLU A 211 -14.08 -6.48 0.73
N ASP A 212 -14.10 -5.33 1.42
CA ASP A 212 -12.89 -4.71 1.96
C ASP A 212 -12.98 -4.28 3.42
N TYR A 213 -14.01 -4.74 4.14
CA TYR A 213 -14.16 -4.51 5.58
C TYR A 213 -13.20 -5.38 6.41
N ILE A 214 -11.93 -5.02 6.38
CA ILE A 214 -10.87 -5.70 7.15
C ILE A 214 -11.07 -5.52 8.66
N TYR A 215 -10.74 -6.57 9.43
CA TYR A 215 -10.85 -6.64 10.89
C TYR A 215 -12.28 -6.49 11.45
N ARG A 216 -13.33 -6.75 10.65
CA ARG A 216 -14.73 -6.59 11.07
C ARG A 216 -15.04 -7.30 12.39
N GLU A 217 -14.73 -8.59 12.48
CA GLU A 217 -15.06 -9.43 13.63
C GLU A 217 -14.23 -9.02 14.85
N GLU A 218 -12.94 -8.74 14.66
CA GLU A 218 -12.03 -8.34 15.72
C GLU A 218 -12.39 -6.96 16.30
N LEU A 219 -12.66 -5.97 15.45
CA LEU A 219 -13.03 -4.63 15.91
C LEU A 219 -14.39 -4.64 16.61
N GLY A 220 -15.37 -5.38 16.06
CA GLY A 220 -16.68 -5.53 16.68
C GLY A 220 -16.62 -6.22 18.04
N SER A 221 -15.87 -7.32 18.15
CA SER A 221 -15.68 -8.02 19.42
C SER A 221 -14.87 -7.22 20.43
N THR A 222 -13.85 -6.48 19.99
CA THR A 222 -13.09 -5.61 20.90
C THR A 222 -13.97 -4.48 21.43
N ALA A 223 -14.78 -3.85 20.57
CA ALA A 223 -15.69 -2.79 20.99
C ALA A 223 -16.74 -3.29 22.00
N SER A 224 -17.30 -4.49 21.80
CA SER A 224 -18.30 -5.04 22.73
C SER A 224 -17.73 -5.34 24.13
N THR A 225 -16.41 -5.55 24.25
CA THR A 225 -15.74 -5.75 25.54
C THR A 225 -15.40 -4.45 26.29
N LEU A 226 -15.47 -3.30 25.61
CA LEU A 226 -15.08 -2.00 26.15
C LEU A 226 -16.31 -1.07 26.21
N PRO A 227 -16.88 -0.82 27.40
CA PRO A 227 -17.98 0.14 27.52
C PRO A 227 -17.60 1.52 26.97
N GLY A 228 -18.48 2.10 26.15
CA GLY A 228 -18.23 3.38 25.49
C GLY A 228 -17.31 3.30 24.26
N ALA A 229 -17.04 2.10 23.73
CA ALA A 229 -16.40 1.92 22.44
C ALA A 229 -17.42 1.68 21.32
N GLU A 230 -17.29 2.43 20.24
CA GLU A 230 -18.18 2.32 19.06
C GLU A 230 -17.36 2.26 17.77
N VAL A 231 -17.77 1.35 16.89
CA VAL A 231 -17.12 1.08 15.60
C VAL A 231 -18.12 1.44 14.50
N ILE A 232 -17.87 2.56 13.83
CA ILE A 232 -18.83 3.24 12.97
C ILE A 232 -18.35 3.16 11.51
N PRO A 233 -18.81 2.17 10.73
CA PRO A 233 -18.42 2.03 9.33
C PRO A 233 -19.19 2.99 8.42
N ALA A 234 -18.51 3.44 7.36
CA ALA A 234 -19.07 4.18 6.22
C ALA A 234 -18.69 3.46 4.91
N PHE A 235 -19.67 3.18 4.05
CA PHE A 235 -19.45 2.36 2.84
C PHE A 235 -19.71 3.14 1.56
N SER A 236 -18.64 3.42 0.81
CA SER A 236 -18.67 4.31 -0.36
C SER A 236 -19.35 3.74 -1.61
N ARG A 237 -19.59 2.42 -1.68
CA ARG A 237 -20.20 1.75 -2.82
C ARG A 237 -21.52 1.03 -2.50
N VAL A 238 -22.07 1.25 -1.31
CA VAL A 238 -23.38 0.70 -0.91
C VAL A 238 -24.44 1.78 -1.05
N LYS A 239 -25.52 1.46 -1.77
CA LYS A 239 -26.75 2.27 -1.77
C LYS A 239 -27.58 1.86 -0.56
N TYR A 240 -28.05 2.83 0.21
CA TYR A 240 -28.93 2.61 1.35
C TYR A 240 -30.31 3.12 0.99
N ASP A 241 -31.31 2.24 0.89
CA ASP A 241 -32.72 2.59 0.62
C ASP A 241 -32.90 3.56 -0.57
N GLY A 242 -32.18 3.32 -1.67
CA GLY A 242 -32.24 4.18 -2.87
C GLY A 242 -31.60 5.56 -2.71
N LYS A 243 -31.11 5.92 -1.52
CA LYS A 243 -30.33 7.12 -1.23
C LYS A 243 -28.83 6.77 -1.19
N PRO A 244 -27.93 7.72 -1.51
CA PRO A 244 -26.53 7.54 -1.15
C PRO A 244 -26.50 7.42 0.38
N GLY A 245 -26.09 6.27 0.92
CA GLY A 245 -25.91 6.15 2.36
C GLY A 245 -24.76 6.99 2.85
N ARG A 246 -24.35 6.75 4.11
CA ARG A 246 -23.15 7.35 4.73
C ARG A 246 -21.90 6.86 4.00
N GLY A 247 -21.66 7.37 2.79
CA GLY A 247 -20.70 6.81 1.84
C GLY A 247 -19.26 7.02 2.30
N TYR A 248 -19.02 8.10 3.04
CA TYR A 248 -17.71 8.44 3.53
C TYR A 248 -17.72 8.78 5.01
N VAL A 249 -16.51 8.82 5.57
CA VAL A 249 -16.31 9.00 7.01
C VAL A 249 -16.86 10.33 7.51
N GLN A 250 -16.78 11.40 6.69
CA GLN A 250 -17.36 12.70 7.03
C GLN A 250 -18.88 12.68 7.15
N ASP A 251 -19.57 11.82 6.39
CA ASP A 251 -21.03 11.69 6.47
C ASP A 251 -21.43 11.00 7.77
N ALA A 252 -20.66 9.99 8.18
CA ALA A 252 -20.83 9.33 9.46
C ALA A 252 -20.54 10.28 10.64
N ILE A 253 -19.48 11.08 10.55
CA ILE A 253 -19.15 12.11 11.55
C ILE A 253 -20.29 13.14 11.65
N LYS A 254 -20.83 13.60 10.52
CA LYS A 254 -21.95 14.56 10.51
C LYS A 254 -23.19 14.02 11.23
N ALA A 255 -23.44 12.71 11.12
CA ALA A 255 -24.55 12.06 11.83
C ALA A 255 -24.33 11.90 13.35
N TRP A 256 -23.10 12.11 13.83
CA TRP A 256 -22.70 12.03 15.24
C TRP A 256 -22.30 13.41 15.81
N THR A 257 -22.75 14.49 15.17
CA THR A 257 -22.26 15.84 15.49
C THR A 257 -22.53 16.21 16.95
N GLU A 258 -23.71 15.91 17.48
CA GLU A 258 -24.10 16.29 18.84
C GLU A 258 -23.23 15.58 19.89
N GLU A 259 -23.06 14.26 19.76
CA GLU A 259 -22.23 13.45 20.65
C GLU A 259 -20.76 13.84 20.57
N LEU A 260 -20.25 14.06 19.35
CA LEU A 260 -18.87 14.47 19.14
C LEU A 260 -18.60 15.86 19.73
N CYS A 261 -19.52 16.80 19.57
CA CYS A 261 -19.41 18.13 20.18
C CYS A 261 -19.36 18.02 21.70
N SER A 262 -20.19 17.19 22.33
CA SER A 262 -20.12 16.95 23.78
C SER A 262 -18.75 16.41 24.19
N MET A 263 -18.27 15.37 23.51
CA MET A 263 -16.98 14.73 23.84
C MET A 263 -15.77 15.63 23.63
N ILE A 264 -15.85 16.62 22.73
CA ILE A 264 -14.77 17.57 22.47
C ILE A 264 -14.74 18.69 23.52
N LEU A 265 -15.91 19.04 24.08
CA LEU A 265 -16.05 20.10 25.07
C LEU A 265 -15.75 19.64 26.51
N ASP A 266 -15.81 18.33 26.77
CA ASP A 266 -15.41 17.68 28.05
C ASP A 266 -13.87 17.57 28.23
#